data_AF-A0A699QRM3-F1
#
_entry.id   AF-A0A699QRM3-F1
#
_cell.length_a   1.000
_cell.length_b   1.000
_cell.length_c   1.000
_cell.angle_alpha   90.00
_cell.angle_beta   90.00
_cell.angle_gamma   90.00
#
_symmetry.space_group_name_H-M   'P 1'
#
loop_
_entity.id
_entity.type
_entity.pdbx_description
1 polymer ?
#
loop_
_entity_poly.entity_id
_entity_poly.type
_entity_poly.pdbx_seq_one_letter_code
_entity_poly.pdbx_strand_id
1 'polypeptide(L)'
;MANNPNDVRLTILVKLQEAIDEEACLEKQIVGLMRPFAERFTNRRVEINRLMTLHDDPLIDYGIYALGCMTKADMKKIVHLKSVRDELLRSMEEKRQLILNYQEI
;
A
#
# COMPACT_ATOMS: atom_id res chain seq x y z
N MET A 1 -14.32 27.83 -23.35
CA MET A 1 -14.97 26.50 -23.33
C MET A 1 -14.48 25.76 -24.57
N ALA A 2 -13.97 24.54 -24.42
CA ALA A 2 -13.52 23.72 -25.53
C ALA A 2 -14.74 23.35 -26.40
N ASN A 3 -14.87 23.97 -27.57
CA ASN A 3 -16.03 23.79 -28.46
C ASN A 3 -15.77 22.77 -29.59
N ASN A 4 -14.56 22.19 -29.65
CA ASN A 4 -14.13 21.18 -30.62
C ASN A 4 -13.87 19.83 -29.90
N PRO A 5 -14.33 18.69 -30.45
CA PRO A 5 -13.99 17.34 -29.96
C PRO A 5 -12.51 17.10 -29.67
N ASN A 6 -11.59 17.66 -30.46
CA ASN A 6 -10.15 17.53 -30.23
C ASN A 6 -9.67 18.25 -28.96
N ASP A 7 -10.23 19.42 -28.65
CA ASP A 7 -9.85 20.17 -27.45
C ASP A 7 -10.33 19.45 -26.19
N VAL A 8 -11.52 18.85 -26.26
CA VAL A 8 -12.06 17.99 -25.20
C VAL A 8 -11.19 16.76 -25.01
N ARG A 9 -10.78 16.10 -26.10
CA ARG A 9 -9.88 14.94 -26.05
C ARG A 9 -8.55 15.28 -25.39
N LEU A 10 -7.89 16.35 -25.82
CA LEU A 10 -6.62 16.79 -25.22
C LEU A 10 -6.78 17.12 -23.73
N THR A 11 -7.88 17.76 -23.35
CA THR A 11 -8.17 18.07 -21.94
C THR A 11 -8.29 16.78 -21.11
N ILE A 12 -9.00 15.76 -21.62
CA ILE A 12 -9.15 14.47 -20.94
C ILE A 12 -7.79 13.77 -20.80
N LEU A 13 -6.97 13.74 -21.86
CA LEU A 13 -5.64 13.13 -21.82
C LEU A 13 -4.73 13.78 -20.78
N VAL A 14 -4.72 15.12 -20.70
CA VAL A 14 -3.96 15.85 -19.68
C VAL A 14 -4.46 15.48 -18.28
N LYS A 15 -5.77 15.43 -18.07
CA LYS A 15 -6.36 15.07 -16.76
C LYS A 15 -6.06 13.62 -16.35
N LEU A 16 -6.03 12.70 -17.31
CA LEU A 16 -5.63 11.31 -17.05
C LEU A 16 -4.15 11.23 -16.63
N GLN A 17 -3.27 12.01 -17.27
CA GLN A 17 -1.86 12.06 -16.90
C GLN A 17 -1.65 12.66 -15.51
N GLU A 18 -2.31 13.79 -15.21
CA GLU A 18 -2.30 14.39 -13.86
C GLU A 18 -2.76 13.39 -12.79
N ALA A 19 -3.84 12.66 -13.05
CA ALA A 19 -4.33 11.64 -12.13
C ALA A 19 -3.34 10.48 -11.93
N ILE A 20 -2.64 10.04 -12.98
CA ILE A 20 -1.58 9.02 -12.86
C ILE A 20 -0.44 9.53 -11.96
N ASP A 21 -0.04 10.81 -12.10
CA ASP A 21 1.04 11.39 -11.31
C ASP A 21 0.65 11.54 -9.83
N GLU A 22 -0.59 11.92 -9.55
CA GLU A 22 -1.15 11.94 -8.20
C GLU A 22 -1.18 10.53 -7.58
N GLU A 23 -1.69 9.54 -8.32
CA GLU A 23 -1.73 8.15 -7.87
C GLU A 23 -0.32 7.56 -7.64
N ALA A 24 0.66 7.91 -8.47
CA ALA A 24 2.06 7.52 -8.26
C ALA A 24 2.64 8.12 -6.96
N CYS A 25 2.21 9.32 -6.57
CA CYS A 25 2.58 9.92 -5.29
C CYS A 25 1.93 9.15 -4.12
N LEU A 26 0.65 8.79 -4.23
CA LEU A 26 -0.04 7.98 -3.22
C LEU A 26 0.60 6.59 -3.06
N GLU A 27 1.01 5.94 -4.16
CA GLU A 27 1.68 4.64 -4.14
C GLU A 27 2.94 4.68 -3.28
N LYS A 28 3.79 5.70 -3.50
CA LYS A 28 5.00 5.92 -2.70
C LYS A 28 4.69 6.14 -1.22
N GLN A 29 3.62 6.87 -0.91
CA GLN A 29 3.17 7.08 0.47
C GLN A 29 2.72 5.76 1.12
N ILE A 30 1.94 4.94 0.42
CA ILE A 30 1.50 3.63 0.92
C ILE A 30 2.70 2.72 1.19
N VAL A 31 3.67 2.67 0.26
CA VAL A 31 4.91 1.91 0.47
C VAL A 31 5.69 2.43 1.68
N GLY A 32 5.76 3.75 1.85
CA GLY A 32 6.33 4.38 3.04
C GLY A 32 5.64 3.96 4.34
N LEU A 33 4.30 3.90 4.35
CA LEU A 33 3.51 3.44 5.49
C LEU A 33 3.68 1.94 5.77
N MET A 34 3.94 1.12 4.75
CA MET A 34 4.15 -0.33 4.91
C MET A 34 5.51 -0.66 5.56
N ARG A 35 6.55 0.15 5.34
CA ARG A 35 7.93 -0.13 5.79
C ARG A 35 8.05 -0.33 7.31
N PRO A 36 7.52 0.55 8.19
CA PRO A 36 7.64 0.36 9.64
C PRO A 36 7.05 -0.96 10.13
N PHE A 37 6.00 -1.47 9.47
CA PHE A 37 5.41 -2.74 9.86
C PHE A 37 6.31 -3.93 9.52
N ALA A 38 7.05 -3.88 8.40
CA ALA A 38 8.04 -4.90 8.06
C ALA A 38 9.20 -4.94 9.08
N GLU A 39 9.66 -3.77 9.52
CA GLU A 39 10.67 -3.63 10.59
C GLU A 39 10.14 -4.20 11.91
N ARG A 40 8.92 -3.83 12.32
CA ARG A 40 8.28 -4.35 13.53
C ARG A 40 8.13 -5.87 13.49
N PHE A 41 7.78 -6.46 12.35
CA PHE A 41 7.68 -7.93 12.24
C PHE A 41 9.02 -8.62 12.44
N THR A 42 10.08 -8.07 11.84
CA THR A 42 11.43 -8.62 12.01
C THR A 42 11.85 -8.56 13.48
N ASN A 43 11.66 -7.40 14.12
CA ASN A 43 12.05 -7.19 15.51
C ASN A 43 11.22 -8.06 16.48
N ARG A 44 9.89 -8.08 16.34
CA ARG A 44 9.02 -8.89 17.21
C ARG A 44 9.25 -10.37 17.07
N ARG A 45 9.60 -10.87 15.87
CA ARG A 45 9.96 -12.28 15.70
C ARG A 45 11.18 -12.64 16.54
N VAL A 46 12.19 -11.77 16.57
CA VAL A 46 13.38 -11.96 17.41
C VAL A 46 13.03 -11.92 18.89
N GLU A 47 12.18 -10.98 19.32
CA GLU A 47 11.71 -10.88 20.70
C GLU A 47 10.92 -12.11 21.15
N ILE A 48 9.95 -12.57 20.35
CA ILE A 48 9.17 -13.77 20.64
C ILE A 48 10.09 -14.98 20.77
N ASN A 49 11.05 -15.15 19.85
CA ASN A 49 12.00 -16.26 19.92
C ASN A 49 12.84 -16.21 21.20
N ARG A 50 13.26 -15.02 21.65
CA ARG A 50 13.99 -14.87 22.92
C ARG A 50 13.10 -15.23 24.12
N LEU A 51 11.87 -14.74 24.16
CA LEU A 51 10.93 -15.06 25.25
C LEU A 51 10.64 -16.56 25.32
N MET A 52 10.48 -17.23 24.18
CA MET A 52 10.27 -18.69 24.13
C MET A 52 11.46 -19.50 24.68
N THR A 53 12.66 -18.92 24.79
CA THR A 53 13.82 -19.60 25.40
C THR A 53 13.88 -19.44 26.92
N LEU A 54 13.08 -18.54 27.49
CA LEU A 54 13.01 -18.27 28.91
C LEU A 54 11.78 -19.01 29.47
N HIS A 55 11.96 -20.26 29.92
CA HIS A 55 10.85 -21.10 30.38
C HIS A 55 10.26 -20.65 31.74
N ASP A 56 8.97 -20.95 31.95
CA ASP A 56 8.24 -21.07 33.23
C ASP A 56 7.99 -19.78 34.05
N ASP A 57 7.55 -18.70 33.41
CA ASP A 57 7.00 -17.53 34.11
C ASP A 57 5.69 -17.02 33.44
N PRO A 58 4.58 -16.87 34.18
CA PRO A 58 3.33 -16.33 33.64
C PRO A 58 3.45 -14.95 32.96
N LEU A 59 4.41 -14.12 33.38
CA LEU A 59 4.70 -12.83 32.76
C LEU A 59 5.31 -13.01 31.36
N ILE A 60 6.16 -14.03 31.17
CA ILE A 60 6.75 -14.37 29.87
C ILE A 60 5.66 -14.85 28.91
N ASP A 61 4.76 -15.73 29.38
CA ASP A 61 3.62 -16.21 28.59
C ASP A 61 2.71 -15.05 28.14
N TYR A 62 2.41 -14.12 29.05
CA TYR A 62 1.65 -12.93 28.71
C TYR A 62 2.38 -12.03 27.71
N GLY A 63 3.70 -11.88 27.84
CA GLY A 63 4.54 -11.14 26.90
C GLY A 63 4.47 -11.72 25.49
N ILE A 64 4.60 -13.05 25.35
CA ILE A 64 4.47 -13.76 24.07
C ILE A 64 3.08 -13.53 23.47
N TYR A 65 2.03 -13.68 24.29
CA TYR A 65 0.65 -13.44 23.86
C TYR A 65 0.44 -12.00 23.36
N ALA A 66 0.92 -11.00 24.10
CA ALA A 66 0.79 -9.59 23.74
C ALA A 66 1.51 -9.27 22.42
N LEU A 67 2.75 -9.73 22.25
CA LEU A 67 3.50 -9.58 20.99
C LEU A 67 2.80 -10.28 19.81
N GLY A 68 2.18 -11.44 20.05
CA GLY A 68 1.36 -12.14 19.08
C GLY A 68 0.13 -11.34 18.65
N CYS A 69 -0.57 -10.72 19.60
CA CYS A 69 -1.73 -9.85 19.32
C CYS A 69 -1.33 -8.61 18.51
N MET A 70 -0.25 -7.93 18.90
CA MET A 70 0.28 -6.77 18.17
C MET A 70 0.68 -7.13 16.74
N THR A 71 1.30 -8.30 16.56
CA THR A 71 1.67 -8.84 15.24
C THR A 71 0.44 -9.07 14.38
N LYS A 72 -0.61 -9.72 14.90
CA LYS A 72 -1.86 -9.92 14.17
C LYS A 72 -2.53 -8.59 13.77
N ALA A 73 -2.52 -7.59 14.65
CA ALA A 73 -3.07 -6.27 14.36
C ALA A 73 -2.31 -5.58 13.21
N ASP A 74 -0.97 -5.62 13.25
CA ASP A 74 -0.14 -5.05 12.20
C ASP A 74 -0.28 -5.81 10.86
N MET A 75 -0.51 -7.13 10.89
CA MET A 75 -0.78 -7.92 9.67
C MET A 75 -2.06 -7.46 8.97
N LYS A 76 -3.14 -7.23 9.73
CA LYS A 76 -4.40 -6.72 9.17
C LYS A 76 -4.20 -5.36 8.48
N LYS A 77 -3.41 -4.48 9.09
CA LYS A 77 -3.08 -3.17 8.51
C LYS A 77 -2.28 -3.30 7.21
N ILE A 78 -1.24 -4.14 7.19
CA ILE A 78 -0.47 -4.39 5.95
C ILE A 78 -1.35 -4.97 4.86
N VAL A 79 -2.20 -5.95 5.18
CA VAL A 79 -3.07 -6.59 4.18
C VAL A 79 -4.00 -5.55 3.56
N HIS A 80 -4.57 -4.66 4.37
CA HIS A 80 -5.38 -3.55 3.86
C HIS A 80 -4.59 -2.59 2.98
N LEU A 81 -3.41 -2.11 3.45
CA LEU A 81 -2.55 -1.22 2.67
C LEU A 81 -2.13 -1.84 1.33
N LYS A 82 -1.83 -3.15 1.34
CA LYS A 82 -1.51 -3.91 0.12
C LYS A 82 -2.69 -3.92 -0.85
N SER A 83 -3.91 -4.19 -0.37
CA SER A 83 -5.12 -4.16 -1.19
C SER A 83 -5.32 -2.79 -1.85
N VAL A 84 -5.22 -1.71 -1.06
CA VAL A 84 -5.36 -0.34 -1.56
C VAL A 84 -4.30 -0.02 -2.62
N ARG A 85 -3.05 -0.43 -2.39
CA ARG A 85 -1.97 -0.26 -3.38
C ARG A 85 -2.25 -1.04 -4.67
N ASP A 86 -2.72 -2.28 -4.55
CA ASP A 86 -2.98 -3.13 -5.72
C ASP A 86 -4.16 -2.58 -6.57
N GLU A 87 -5.17 -1.98 -5.93
CA GLU A 87 -6.25 -1.23 -6.60
C GLU A 87 -5.73 0.04 -7.28
N LEU A 88 -4.86 0.80 -6.62
CA LEU A 88 -4.23 2.00 -7.16
C LEU A 88 -3.42 1.68 -8.42
N LEU A 89 -2.58 0.65 -8.36
CA LEU A 89 -1.79 0.19 -9.51
C LEU A 89 -2.66 -0.25 -10.69
N ARG A 90 -3.79 -0.92 -10.41
CA ARG A 90 -4.77 -1.28 -11.45
C ARG A 90 -5.37 -0.04 -12.10
N SER A 91 -5.78 0.95 -11.30
CA SER A 91 -6.37 2.18 -11.82
C SER A 91 -5.38 2.99 -12.66
N MET A 92 -4.11 3.06 -12.25
CA MET A 92 -3.05 3.69 -13.03
C MET A 92 -2.87 3.01 -14.40
N GLU A 93 -2.88 1.67 -14.43
CA GLU A 93 -2.75 0.92 -15.68
C GLU A 93 -3.95 1.13 -16.62
N GLU A 94 -5.17 1.12 -16.09
CA GLU A 94 -6.38 1.43 -16.86
C GLU A 94 -6.30 2.83 -17.51
N LYS A 95 -5.83 3.84 -16.76
CA LYS A 95 -5.64 5.19 -17.31
C LYS A 95 -4.55 5.24 -18.39
N ARG A 96 -3.46 4.49 -18.23
CA ARG A 96 -2.40 4.40 -19.26
C ARG A 96 -2.93 3.78 -20.55
N GLN A 97 -3.69 2.69 -20.44
CA GLN A 97 -4.32 2.06 -21.61
C GLN A 97 -5.32 3.00 -22.29
N LEU A 98 -6.09 3.77 -21.52
CA LEU A 98 -6.95 4.81 -22.09
C LEU A 98 -6.15 5.87 -22.86
N ILE A 99 -5.06 6.38 -22.29
CA ILE A 99 -4.20 7.36 -22.98
C ILE A 99 -3.69 6.81 -24.30
N LEU A 100 -3.17 5.58 -24.33
CA LEU A 100 -2.67 4.92 -25.54
C LEU A 100 -3.77 4.80 -26.61
N ASN A 101 -4.93 4.27 -26.24
CA ASN A 101 -6.05 4.08 -27.16
C ASN A 101 -6.54 5.38 -27.81
N TYR A 102 -6.52 6.50 -27.09
CA TYR A 102 -6.98 7.80 -27.61
C TYR A 102 -5.87 8.62 -28.29
N GLN A 103 -4.61 8.20 -28.19
CA GLN A 103 -3.49 8.75 -28.96
C GLN A 103 -3.33 8.08 -30.34
N GLU A 104 -3.80 6.84 -30.50
CA GLU A 104 -3.79 6.10 -31.78
C GLU A 104 -4.93 6.50 -32.74
N ILE A 105 -5.90 7.29 -32.27
CA ILE A 105 -7.05 7.83 -33.04
C ILE A 105 -6.72 9.23 -33.55
#